data_AF-A0A1E5RD33-F1
#
_entry.id   AF-A0A1E5RD33-F1
#
_cell.length_a   1.000
_cell.length_b   1.000
_cell.length_c   1.000
_cell.angle_alpha   90.00
_cell.angle_beta   90.00
_cell.angle_gamma   90.00
#
_symmetry.space_group_name_H-M   'P 1'
#
loop_
_entity.id
_entity.type
_entity.pdbx_description
1 polymer ?
#
loop_
_entity_poly.entity_id
_entity_poly.type
_entity_poly.pdbx_seq_one_letter_code
_entity_poly.pdbx_strand_id
1 'polypeptide(L)'
;MSKSVKFNETLEKTVSFLLDYKPDYVEPVTNISNLCKLLYLDFFQDTIQEDDVEKEGGATNLKYQRLSIAGKILVLDIDYSTNLETKKEQISNVMLVLASNFDQFNYKNSKNENIFLNNLTKEHTLSKFYKNLKTMKSMDDCTDIDDTATDCFQYYNSTMKSFYNHFISKLNISTNHISINKHDELNMVFSINGVDVLTISPVFDNSNTESSIKLLEYNNETWDERETAVKKFLTFKVQFPTDIQFNERMSSLLGPDNFQNNKSLNFYDLKVDGLKVSAELMNKHFGTLWKWVYWYTLILEKSTSLTDDGESIMKNGQLLKFENEIGTWTF
;
A
#
# COMPACT_ATOMS: atom_id res chain seq x y z
N MET A 1 -14.85 16.13 34.01
CA MET A 1 -15.02 16.96 32.78
C MET A 1 -16.31 16.54 32.08
N SER A 2 -17.18 17.47 31.69
CA SER A 2 -18.44 17.11 31.02
C SER A 2 -18.18 16.66 29.57
N LYS A 3 -19.03 15.78 29.04
CA LYS A 3 -18.93 15.31 27.64
C LYS A 3 -18.96 16.46 26.63
N SER A 4 -19.68 17.55 26.95
CA SER A 4 -19.78 18.75 26.12
C SER A 4 -18.47 19.55 26.08
N VAL A 5 -17.76 19.68 27.20
CA VAL A 5 -16.47 20.38 27.24
C VAL A 5 -15.43 19.62 26.43
N LYS A 6 -15.37 18.28 26.58
CA LYS A 6 -14.45 17.44 25.80
C LYS A 6 -14.76 17.49 24.29
N PHE A 7 -16.03 17.58 23.92
CA PHE A 7 -16.46 17.72 22.52
C PHE A 7 -16.03 19.07 21.92
N ASN A 8 -16.26 20.17 22.65
CA ASN A 8 -15.87 21.51 22.20
C ASN A 8 -14.34 21.63 22.04
N GLU A 9 -13.56 21.11 22.99
CA GLU A 9 -12.10 21.07 22.88
C GLU A 9 -11.61 20.24 21.69
N THR A 10 -12.27 19.12 21.41
CA THR A 10 -11.95 18.28 20.24
C THR A 10 -12.28 19.03 18.95
N LEU A 11 -13.45 19.69 18.90
CA LEU A 11 -13.89 20.46 17.75
C LEU A 11 -12.98 21.66 17.49
N GLU A 12 -12.61 22.44 18.52
CA GLU A 12 -11.66 23.55 18.40
C GLU A 12 -10.31 23.07 17.88
N LYS A 13 -9.78 21.96 18.40
CA LYS A 13 -8.55 21.34 17.88
C LYS A 13 -8.68 20.92 16.42
N THR A 14 -9.81 20.34 16.03
CA THR A 14 -10.07 19.94 14.64
C THR A 14 -10.18 21.16 13.72
N VAL A 15 -10.86 22.23 14.16
CA VAL A 15 -11.01 23.47 13.38
C VAL A 15 -9.66 24.18 13.23
N SER A 16 -8.89 24.34 14.30
CA SER A 16 -7.52 24.91 14.22
C SER A 16 -6.63 24.07 13.32
N PHE A 17 -6.68 22.74 13.45
CA PHE A 17 -5.97 21.85 12.55
C PHE A 17 -6.35 22.08 11.08
N LEU A 18 -7.65 22.18 10.76
CA LEU A 18 -8.12 22.38 9.38
C LEU A 18 -7.81 23.77 8.83
N LEU A 19 -7.68 24.80 9.68
CA LEU A 19 -7.31 26.15 9.27
C LEU A 19 -5.80 26.25 8.96
N ASP A 20 -4.97 25.54 9.72
CA ASP A 20 -3.52 25.55 9.57
C ASP A 20 -3.01 24.50 8.57
N TYR A 21 -3.78 23.43 8.33
CA TYR A 21 -3.46 22.37 7.37
C TYR A 21 -3.80 22.82 5.95
N LYS A 22 -2.75 23.13 5.18
CA LYS A 22 -2.86 23.44 3.74
C LYS A 22 -2.37 22.24 2.92
N PRO A 23 -3.26 21.32 2.51
CA PRO A 23 -2.88 20.09 1.81
C PRO A 23 -2.17 20.34 0.46
N ASP A 24 -2.39 21.52 -0.13
CA ASP A 24 -1.84 21.93 -1.43
C ASP A 24 -0.51 22.71 -1.33
N TYR A 25 0.01 22.94 -0.12
CA TYR A 25 1.27 23.64 0.11
C TYR A 25 2.24 22.76 0.91
N VAL A 26 3.27 22.25 0.23
CA VAL A 26 4.38 21.53 0.85
C VAL A 26 5.32 22.55 1.51
N GLU A 27 4.88 23.15 2.61
CA GLU A 27 5.81 23.63 3.64
C GLU A 27 5.97 22.51 4.67
N PRO A 28 7.11 21.81 4.65
CA PRO A 28 7.10 20.36 4.70
C PRO A 28 7.04 19.88 6.14
N VAL A 29 7.75 20.50 7.08
CA VAL A 29 7.89 19.95 8.45
C VAL A 29 6.69 20.29 9.32
N THR A 30 6.14 21.49 9.19
CA THR A 30 4.94 21.88 9.97
C THR A 30 3.74 21.00 9.60
N ASN A 31 3.53 20.76 8.30
CA ASN A 31 2.44 19.89 7.85
C ASN A 31 2.70 18.41 8.18
N ILE A 32 3.94 17.92 8.11
CA ILE A 32 4.29 16.56 8.58
C ILE A 32 4.05 16.44 10.09
N SER A 33 4.47 17.42 10.89
CA SER A 33 4.27 17.44 12.35
C SER A 33 2.78 17.44 12.70
N ASN A 34 1.97 18.24 11.99
CA ASN A 34 0.52 18.27 12.15
C ASN A 34 -0.11 16.92 11.79
N LEU A 35 0.37 16.26 10.75
CA LEU A 35 -0.07 14.92 10.37
C LEU A 35 0.31 13.86 11.43
N CYS A 36 1.48 13.97 12.04
CA CYS A 36 1.87 13.11 13.15
C CYS A 36 0.96 13.29 14.37
N LYS A 37 0.59 14.55 14.70
CA LYS A 37 -0.40 14.84 15.75
C LYS A 37 -1.76 14.20 15.47
N LEU A 38 -2.24 14.25 14.23
CA LEU A 38 -3.50 13.58 13.84
C LEU A 38 -3.45 12.07 14.04
N LEU A 39 -2.30 11.48 13.75
CA LEU A 39 -2.08 10.05 13.91
C LEU A 39 -1.71 9.69 15.35
N TYR A 40 -1.69 10.63 16.29
CA TYR A 40 -1.24 10.41 17.68
C TYR A 40 0.13 9.72 17.70
N LEU A 41 1.07 10.23 16.90
CA LEU A 41 2.47 9.81 16.90
C LEU A 41 3.28 10.80 17.71
N ASP A 42 4.16 10.29 18.56
CA ASP A 42 5.15 11.12 19.23
C ASP A 42 6.19 11.57 18.22
N PHE A 43 6.59 12.84 18.29
CA PHE A 43 7.63 13.36 17.42
C PHE A 43 8.51 14.36 18.16
N PHE A 44 9.78 14.38 17.79
CA PHE A 44 10.82 15.21 18.39
C PHE A 44 11.58 15.93 17.30
N GLN A 45 12.07 17.13 17.60
CA GLN A 45 12.82 17.93 16.66
C GLN A 45 14.18 18.27 17.26
N ASP A 46 15.24 17.74 16.65
CA ASP A 46 16.61 17.93 17.09
C ASP A 46 17.41 18.74 16.07
N THR A 47 18.49 19.38 16.53
CA THR A 47 19.42 20.10 15.64
C THR A 47 20.59 19.17 15.32
N ILE A 48 20.85 18.92 14.03
CA ILE A 48 21.85 17.93 13.59
C ILE A 48 23.26 18.55 13.55
N GLN A 49 23.34 19.83 13.21
CA GLN A 49 24.57 20.63 13.30
C GLN A 49 24.26 21.85 14.16
N GLU A 50 24.90 21.94 15.32
CA GLU A 50 25.10 23.23 15.98
C GLU A 50 25.96 24.10 15.06
N ASP A 51 25.76 25.43 15.09
CA ASP A 51 26.38 26.45 14.22
C ASP A 51 27.94 26.52 14.31
N ASP A 52 28.61 25.46 14.78
CA ASP A 52 30.04 25.37 15.07
C ASP A 52 30.84 24.70 13.95
N VAL A 53 30.51 25.01 12.69
CA VAL A 53 31.54 25.03 11.66
C VAL A 53 31.75 26.48 11.28
N GLU A 54 32.66 27.12 12.01
CA GLU A 54 33.47 28.22 11.50
C GLU A 54 34.06 27.78 10.15
N LYS A 55 33.32 27.98 9.06
CA LYS A 55 33.86 27.87 7.71
C LYS A 55 34.35 29.26 7.33
N GLU A 56 35.67 29.39 7.43
CA GLU A 56 36.46 30.28 6.59
C GLU A 56 35.79 30.42 5.20
N GLY A 57 35.27 31.62 4.89
CA GLY A 57 34.94 32.01 3.53
C GLY A 57 33.48 31.92 3.04
N GLY A 58 32.46 31.75 3.91
CA GLY A 58 31.07 31.97 3.49
C GLY A 58 30.04 31.35 4.41
N ALA A 59 29.37 32.17 5.22
CA ALA A 59 28.30 31.75 6.12
C ALA A 59 27.16 31.10 5.33
N THR A 60 26.87 29.83 5.61
CA THR A 60 25.66 29.17 5.10
C THR A 60 24.47 29.61 5.94
N ASN A 61 23.53 30.36 5.37
CA ASN A 61 22.26 30.78 6.01
C ASN A 61 21.26 29.61 6.23
N LEU A 62 21.74 28.41 6.55
CA LEU A 62 20.96 27.18 6.66
C LEU A 62 21.15 26.54 8.04
N LYS A 63 20.04 26.25 8.72
CA LYS A 63 20.03 25.46 9.96
C LYS A 63 19.64 24.01 9.64
N TYR A 64 20.45 23.03 10.03
CA TYR A 64 20.16 21.61 9.79
C TYR A 64 19.45 20.98 10.99
N GLN A 65 18.32 20.32 10.74
CA GLN A 65 17.44 19.80 11.78
C GLN A 65 16.91 18.41 11.39
N ARG A 66 16.54 17.63 12.40
CA ARG A 66 15.88 16.33 12.27
C ARG A 66 14.51 16.39 12.91
N LEU A 67 13.51 15.87 12.22
CA LEU A 67 12.21 15.52 12.80
C LEU A 67 12.17 13.99 12.93
N SER A 68 12.15 13.48 14.16
CA SER A 68 12.02 12.05 14.46
C SER A 68 10.61 11.74 14.88
N ILE A 69 9.97 10.77 14.26
CA ILE A 69 8.61 10.32 14.57
C ILE A 69 8.72 8.92 15.18
N ALA A 70 8.35 8.79 16.45
CA ALA A 70 8.48 7.54 17.20
C ALA A 70 7.12 6.85 17.38
N GLY A 71 7.11 5.55 17.11
CA GLY A 71 6.09 4.59 17.50
C GLY A 71 6.60 3.63 18.58
N LYS A 72 5.91 2.50 18.76
CA LYS A 72 6.27 1.43 19.69
C LYS A 72 7.59 0.76 19.30
N ILE A 73 7.80 0.55 18.00
CA ILE A 73 8.94 -0.18 17.42
C ILE A 73 9.53 0.61 16.23
N LEU A 74 8.76 1.47 15.58
CA LEU A 74 9.19 2.28 14.45
C LEU A 74 9.73 3.65 14.89
N VAL A 75 10.84 4.10 14.31
CA VAL A 75 11.28 5.50 14.31
C VAL A 75 11.50 5.96 12.87
N LEU A 76 10.83 7.04 12.46
CA LEU A 76 11.01 7.68 11.16
C LEU A 76 11.73 9.01 11.36
N ASP A 77 12.99 9.07 10.96
CA ASP A 77 13.81 10.29 10.99
C ASP A 77 13.72 11.04 9.67
N ILE A 78 13.51 12.35 9.71
CA ILE A 78 13.42 13.22 8.55
C ILE A 78 14.43 14.35 8.74
N ASP A 79 15.50 14.34 7.95
CA ASP A 79 16.50 15.40 7.95
C ASP A 79 16.07 16.50 6.98
N TYR A 80 16.18 17.75 7.42
CA TYR A 80 15.91 18.92 6.60
C TYR A 80 16.80 20.10 6.98
N SER A 81 16.91 21.06 6.07
CA SER A 81 17.53 22.35 6.33
C SER A 81 16.50 23.47 6.28
N THR A 82 16.66 24.45 7.16
CA THR A 82 15.81 25.65 7.23
C THR A 82 16.64 26.85 6.83
N ASN A 83 16.24 27.53 5.76
CA ASN A 83 16.84 28.81 5.39
C ASN A 83 16.43 29.88 6.41
N LEU A 84 17.41 30.48 7.08
CA LEU A 84 17.17 31.36 8.21
C LEU A 84 16.46 32.67 7.83
N GLU A 85 16.65 33.14 6.59
CA GLU A 85 16.08 34.38 6.05
C GLU A 85 14.67 34.17 5.51
N THR A 86 14.48 33.14 4.69
CA THR A 86 13.22 32.86 3.99
C THR A 86 12.28 31.95 4.78
N LYS A 87 12.77 31.32 5.86
CA LYS A 87 12.11 30.27 6.64
C LYS A 87 11.68 29.05 5.83
N LYS A 88 12.18 28.91 4.60
CA LYS A 88 11.91 27.75 3.76
C LYS A 88 12.67 26.54 4.25
N GLU A 89 11.95 25.45 4.40
CA GLU A 89 12.47 24.13 4.78
C GLU A 89 12.69 23.27 3.53
N GLN A 90 13.79 22.53 3.51
CA GLN A 90 14.11 21.59 2.44
C GLN A 90 14.49 20.24 3.05
N ILE A 91 13.68 19.22 2.75
CA ILE A 91 13.94 17.84 3.16
C ILE A 91 15.10 17.29 2.34
N SER A 92 16.09 16.72 3.02
CA SER A 92 17.30 16.16 2.41
C SER A 92 17.36 14.64 2.53
N ASN A 93 16.77 14.07 3.58
CA ASN A 93 16.84 12.63 3.84
C ASN A 93 15.65 12.17 4.69
N VAL A 94 15.27 10.90 4.52
CA VAL A 94 14.29 10.23 5.36
C VAL A 94 14.83 8.84 5.69
N MET A 95 14.89 8.48 6.96
CA MET A 95 15.36 7.17 7.40
C MET A 95 14.29 6.48 8.22
N LEU A 96 14.05 5.22 7.89
CA LEU A 96 13.20 4.35 8.69
C LEU A 96 14.11 3.46 9.56
N VAL A 97 14.02 3.63 10.87
CA VAL A 97 14.77 2.87 11.87
C VAL A 97 13.76 2.01 12.63
N LEU A 98 13.85 0.69 12.50
CA LEU A 98 13.14 -0.22 13.38
C LEU A 98 13.98 -0.42 14.65
N ALA A 99 13.37 -0.30 15.82
CA ALA A 99 14.04 -0.35 17.12
C ALA A 99 14.64 -1.73 17.42
N SER A 100 14.09 -2.78 16.81
CA SER A 100 14.66 -4.12 16.78
C SER A 100 15.46 -4.32 15.50
N ASN A 101 16.61 -4.99 15.60
CA ASN A 101 17.53 -5.33 14.51
C ASN A 101 16.93 -6.28 13.43
N PHE A 102 15.62 -6.21 13.17
CA PHE A 102 14.99 -6.94 12.08
C PHE A 102 15.50 -6.38 10.75
N ASP A 103 16.06 -7.29 9.95
CA ASP A 103 16.62 -7.01 8.64
C ASP A 103 15.75 -6.08 7.78
N GLN A 104 16.42 -5.15 7.11
CA GLN A 104 16.02 -4.34 5.96
C GLN A 104 14.51 -4.38 5.62
N PHE A 105 13.69 -3.59 6.33
CA PHE A 105 12.33 -3.31 5.86
C PHE A 105 12.40 -2.69 4.47
N ASN A 106 11.78 -3.33 3.48
CA ASN A 106 11.92 -2.89 2.10
C ASN A 106 10.87 -1.82 1.78
N TYR A 107 11.20 -0.57 2.07
CA TYR A 107 10.43 0.62 1.70
C TYR A 107 11.00 1.30 0.46
N LYS A 108 11.80 0.60 -0.35
CA LYS A 108 12.34 1.15 -1.59
C LYS A 108 11.52 0.70 -2.79
N ASN A 109 11.40 1.56 -3.79
CA ASN A 109 10.74 1.22 -5.05
C ASN A 109 11.67 0.36 -5.94
N SER A 110 11.17 -0.06 -7.11
CA SER A 110 11.94 -0.86 -8.08
C SER A 110 13.21 -0.17 -8.61
N LYS A 111 13.33 1.16 -8.44
CA LYS A 111 14.54 1.93 -8.77
C LYS A 111 15.51 2.07 -7.59
N ASN A 112 15.26 1.36 -6.49
CA ASN A 112 16.03 1.45 -5.24
C ASN A 112 15.98 2.86 -4.60
N GLU A 113 14.93 3.63 -4.88
CA GLU A 113 14.71 4.95 -4.29
C GLU A 113 13.84 4.84 -3.03
N ASN A 114 14.02 5.78 -2.10
CA ASN A 114 13.25 5.84 -0.86
C ASN A 114 11.85 6.42 -1.12
N ILE A 115 10.80 5.61 -0.90
CA ILE A 115 9.43 6.02 -1.18
C ILE A 115 8.95 7.18 -0.29
N PHE A 116 9.38 7.25 0.97
CA PHE A 116 9.00 8.34 1.87
C PHE A 116 9.66 9.65 1.47
N LEU A 117 10.96 9.62 1.13
CA LEU A 117 11.64 10.79 0.61
C LEU A 117 10.99 11.28 -0.68
N ASN A 118 10.67 10.36 -1.60
CA ASN A 118 9.96 10.71 -2.84
C ASN A 118 8.58 11.33 -2.56
N ASN A 119 7.80 10.77 -1.63
CA ASN A 119 6.50 11.33 -1.25
C ASN A 119 6.61 12.77 -0.71
N LEU A 120 7.73 13.12 -0.07
CA LEU A 120 7.92 14.43 0.54
C LEU A 120 8.61 15.45 -0.36
N THR A 121 9.29 15.00 -1.42
CA THR A 121 10.12 15.87 -2.27
C THR A 121 9.66 15.96 -3.73
N LYS A 122 8.95 14.94 -4.23
CA LYS A 122 8.50 14.86 -5.64
C LYS A 122 6.99 15.04 -5.80
N GLU A 123 6.21 14.80 -4.76
CA GLU A 123 4.75 14.92 -4.80
C GLU A 123 4.29 16.32 -4.36
N HIS A 124 3.17 16.77 -4.92
CA HIS A 124 2.57 18.05 -4.56
C HIS A 124 1.71 17.99 -3.28
N THR A 125 1.33 16.79 -2.84
CA THR A 125 0.45 16.58 -1.68
C THR A 125 1.01 15.52 -0.74
N LEU A 126 0.65 15.60 0.55
CA LEU A 126 1.04 14.60 1.56
C LEU A 126 0.21 13.31 1.51
N SER A 127 -0.66 13.12 0.50
CA SER A 127 -1.60 11.99 0.45
C SER A 127 -0.92 10.62 0.48
N LYS A 128 0.13 10.43 -0.33
CA LYS A 128 0.92 9.18 -0.36
C LYS A 128 1.72 8.98 0.92
N PHE A 129 2.36 10.04 1.41
CA PHE A 129 3.09 10.01 2.68
C PHE A 129 2.16 9.60 3.83
N TYR A 130 0.98 10.22 3.93
CA TYR A 130 -0.04 9.89 4.91
C TYR A 130 -0.48 8.43 4.81
N LYS A 131 -0.77 7.94 3.61
CA LYS A 131 -1.20 6.55 3.38
C LYS A 131 -0.14 5.57 3.85
N ASN A 132 1.12 5.77 3.46
CA ASN A 132 2.23 4.93 3.89
C ASN A 132 2.44 5.00 5.41
N LEU A 133 2.47 6.20 5.98
CA LEU A 133 2.67 6.38 7.43
C LEU A 133 1.53 5.76 8.25
N LYS A 134 0.28 5.86 7.79
CA LYS A 134 -0.88 5.23 8.44
C LYS A 134 -0.78 3.70 8.43
N THR A 135 -0.33 3.11 7.32
CA THR A 135 -0.07 1.68 7.21
C THR A 135 1.04 1.26 8.18
N MET A 136 2.15 1.99 8.21
CA MET A 136 3.28 1.72 9.10
C MET A 136 2.90 1.84 10.57
N LYS A 137 2.19 2.90 10.95
CA LYS A 137 1.65 3.05 12.31
C LYS A 137 0.75 1.86 12.67
N SER A 138 -0.09 1.41 11.74
CA SER A 138 -0.96 0.28 12.02
C SER A 138 -0.18 -1.03 12.20
N MET A 139 0.92 -1.24 11.47
CA MET A 139 1.82 -2.38 11.70
C MET A 139 2.45 -2.27 13.09
N ASP A 140 2.96 -1.09 13.43
CA ASP A 140 3.59 -0.77 14.71
C ASP A 140 2.64 -0.99 15.92
N ASP A 141 1.40 -0.51 15.81
CA ASP A 141 0.36 -0.69 16.84
C ASP A 141 -0.03 -2.17 17.03
N CYS A 142 0.10 -3.00 15.99
CA CYS A 142 -0.29 -4.42 16.01
C CYS A 142 0.86 -5.37 16.32
N THR A 143 2.11 -4.92 16.18
CA THR A 143 3.25 -5.72 16.60
C THR A 143 3.30 -5.73 18.12
N ASP A 144 3.23 -6.93 18.69
CA ASP A 144 3.50 -7.13 20.11
C ASP A 144 4.97 -7.55 20.33
N ILE A 145 5.58 -7.06 21.41
CA ILE A 145 7.03 -7.21 21.67
C ILE A 145 7.31 -8.50 22.45
N ASP A 146 6.28 -9.15 22.99
CA ASP A 146 6.42 -10.38 23.77
C ASP A 146 6.67 -11.62 22.87
N ASP A 147 7.47 -12.57 23.36
CA ASP A 147 8.11 -13.70 22.62
C ASP A 147 7.20 -14.65 21.80
N THR A 148 5.88 -14.50 21.86
CA THR A 148 4.91 -15.30 21.07
C THR A 148 4.16 -14.48 20.01
N ALA A 149 4.46 -13.19 19.89
CA ALA A 149 3.75 -12.26 19.04
C ALA A 149 4.25 -12.26 17.59
N THR A 150 3.34 -12.00 16.66
CA THR A 150 3.68 -11.87 15.24
C THR A 150 4.10 -10.43 14.95
N ASP A 151 5.38 -10.22 14.61
CA ASP A 151 5.84 -8.94 14.09
C ASP A 151 5.22 -8.66 12.72
N CYS A 152 4.35 -7.64 12.65
CA CYS A 152 3.67 -7.23 11.43
C CYS A 152 4.64 -6.73 10.36
N PHE A 153 5.79 -6.16 10.73
CA PHE A 153 6.81 -5.71 9.76
C PHE A 153 7.53 -6.90 9.15
N GLN A 154 7.98 -7.84 9.99
CA GLN A 154 8.57 -9.08 9.52
C GLN A 154 7.58 -9.86 8.64
N TYR A 155 6.32 -9.98 9.09
CA TYR A 155 5.25 -10.64 8.33
C TYR A 155 4.99 -9.96 6.99
N TYR A 156 4.95 -8.62 6.93
CA TYR A 156 4.83 -7.90 5.66
C TYR A 156 5.96 -8.25 4.70
N ASN A 157 7.21 -8.15 5.16
CA ASN A 157 8.39 -8.42 4.33
C ASN A 157 8.45 -9.87 3.86
N SER A 158 8.22 -10.83 4.76
CA SER A 158 8.24 -12.26 4.41
C SER A 158 7.14 -12.57 3.40
N THR A 159 5.93 -12.04 3.62
CA THR A 159 4.78 -12.33 2.76
C THR A 159 4.93 -11.66 1.40
N MET A 160 5.41 -10.42 1.32
CA MET A 160 5.69 -9.77 0.04
C MET A 160 6.79 -10.49 -0.76
N LYS A 161 7.85 -10.96 -0.09
CA LYS A 161 8.89 -11.78 -0.72
C LYS A 161 8.34 -13.12 -1.21
N SER A 162 7.51 -13.77 -0.39
CA SER A 162 6.85 -15.04 -0.74
C SER A 162 5.85 -14.87 -1.89
N PHE A 163 5.09 -13.78 -1.94
CA PHE A 163 4.25 -13.42 -3.09
C PHE A 163 5.09 -13.31 -4.35
N TYR A 164 6.15 -12.50 -4.31
CA TYR A 164 7.02 -12.30 -5.47
C TYR A 164 7.58 -13.64 -5.98
N ASN A 165 8.10 -14.47 -5.07
CA ASN A 165 8.63 -15.79 -5.40
C ASN A 165 7.53 -16.71 -5.97
N HIS A 166 6.36 -16.82 -5.32
CA HIS A 166 5.25 -17.64 -5.79
C HIS A 166 4.81 -17.25 -7.21
N PHE A 167 4.67 -15.96 -7.48
CA PHE A 167 4.25 -15.48 -8.79
C PHE A 167 5.25 -15.82 -9.88
N ILE A 168 6.54 -15.73 -9.60
CA ILE A 168 7.58 -16.03 -10.59
C ILE A 168 7.82 -17.52 -10.71
N SER A 169 8.06 -18.22 -9.61
CA SER A 169 8.49 -19.62 -9.64
C SER A 169 7.33 -20.58 -9.87
N LYS A 170 6.14 -20.30 -9.31
CA LYS A 170 5.00 -21.21 -9.36
C LYS A 170 4.02 -20.86 -10.47
N LEU A 171 3.72 -19.57 -10.65
CA LEU A 171 2.78 -19.10 -11.66
C LEU A 171 3.45 -18.66 -12.97
N ASN A 172 4.78 -18.66 -13.04
CA ASN A 172 5.57 -18.29 -14.21
C ASN A 172 5.22 -16.89 -14.77
N ILE A 173 4.96 -15.95 -13.87
CA ILE A 173 4.73 -14.54 -14.23
C ILE A 173 6.07 -13.86 -14.44
N SER A 174 6.27 -13.24 -15.60
CA SER A 174 7.51 -12.50 -15.90
C SER A 174 7.76 -11.39 -14.88
N THR A 175 9.01 -11.24 -14.45
CA THR A 175 9.44 -10.19 -13.52
C THR A 175 9.16 -8.78 -14.04
N ASN A 176 9.11 -8.59 -15.36
CA ASN A 176 8.77 -7.31 -15.99
C ASN A 176 7.32 -6.89 -15.75
N HIS A 177 6.45 -7.82 -15.34
CA HIS A 177 5.07 -7.53 -14.99
C HIS A 177 4.89 -7.19 -13.52
N ILE A 178 5.87 -7.40 -12.64
CA ILE A 178 5.71 -7.23 -11.19
C ILE A 178 6.62 -6.11 -10.69
N SER A 179 6.04 -5.14 -9.98
CA SER A 179 6.79 -4.05 -9.31
C SER A 179 6.43 -4.00 -7.83
N ILE A 180 7.44 -3.96 -6.97
CA ILE A 180 7.27 -3.74 -5.53
C ILE A 180 7.39 -2.25 -5.25
N ASN A 181 6.52 -1.76 -4.37
CA ASN A 181 6.40 -0.37 -3.95
C ASN A 181 6.30 0.62 -5.12
N LYS A 182 5.46 0.30 -6.10
CA LYS A 182 5.25 1.16 -7.27
C LYS A 182 4.49 2.43 -6.84
N HIS A 183 4.77 3.54 -7.53
CA HIS A 183 4.22 4.88 -7.26
C HIS A 183 4.54 5.43 -5.87
N ASP A 184 5.63 4.93 -5.28
CA ASP A 184 6.09 5.29 -3.94
C ASP A 184 5.07 4.99 -2.84
N GLU A 185 4.38 3.85 -2.95
CA GLU A 185 3.42 3.35 -1.96
C GLU A 185 3.75 1.91 -1.56
N LEU A 186 3.42 1.50 -0.32
CA LEU A 186 3.60 0.11 0.11
C LEU A 186 2.61 -0.82 -0.61
N ASN A 187 3.07 -1.52 -1.65
CA ASN A 187 2.24 -2.38 -2.50
C ASN A 187 3.08 -3.35 -3.37
N MET A 188 2.39 -4.25 -4.06
CA MET A 188 2.90 -4.97 -5.22
C MET A 188 1.95 -4.73 -6.40
N VAL A 189 2.46 -4.16 -7.48
CA VAL A 189 1.67 -3.82 -8.68
C VAL A 189 2.03 -4.73 -9.83
N PHE A 190 1.01 -5.22 -10.51
CA PHE A 190 1.14 -5.93 -11.77
C PHE A 190 0.84 -4.99 -12.92
N SER A 191 1.72 -4.97 -13.92
CA SER A 191 1.60 -4.11 -15.08
C SER A 191 1.79 -4.87 -16.39
N ILE A 192 1.03 -4.50 -17.41
CA ILE A 192 1.12 -5.04 -18.77
C ILE A 192 1.32 -3.87 -19.72
N ASN A 193 2.40 -3.88 -20.51
CA ASN A 193 2.76 -2.79 -21.42
C ASN A 193 2.79 -1.40 -20.75
N GLY A 194 3.19 -1.34 -19.47
CA GLY A 194 3.25 -0.09 -18.69
C GLY A 194 1.94 0.32 -18.03
N VAL A 195 0.83 -0.35 -18.31
CA VAL A 195 -0.49 -0.10 -17.68
C VAL A 195 -0.62 -0.99 -16.45
N ASP A 196 -1.03 -0.42 -15.32
CA ASP A 196 -1.32 -1.17 -14.10
C ASP A 196 -2.65 -1.90 -14.23
N VAL A 197 -2.68 -3.18 -13.85
CA VAL A 197 -3.86 -4.04 -14.03
C VAL A 197 -4.30 -4.72 -12.74
N LEU A 198 -3.39 -4.95 -11.80
CA LEU A 198 -3.69 -5.48 -10.46
C LEU A 198 -2.76 -4.83 -9.45
N THR A 199 -3.26 -4.62 -8.23
CA THR A 199 -2.46 -4.17 -7.10
C THR A 199 -2.76 -5.03 -5.89
N ILE A 200 -1.72 -5.53 -5.22
CA ILE A 200 -1.80 -6.16 -3.91
C ILE A 200 -1.33 -5.14 -2.88
N SER A 201 -2.22 -4.76 -1.97
CA SER A 201 -1.94 -3.75 -0.93
C SER A 201 -2.15 -4.32 0.47
N PRO A 202 -1.33 -3.90 1.45
CA PRO A 202 -1.56 -4.20 2.86
C PRO A 202 -2.84 -3.50 3.36
N VAL A 203 -3.68 -4.23 4.10
CA VAL A 203 -4.90 -3.71 4.72
C VAL A 203 -5.06 -4.31 6.11
N PHE A 204 -5.46 -3.49 7.08
CA PHE A 204 -5.74 -3.95 8.44
C PHE A 204 -7.19 -4.37 8.58
N ASP A 205 -7.38 -5.62 9.00
CA ASP A 205 -8.71 -6.13 9.36
C ASP A 205 -8.99 -5.71 10.81
N ASN A 206 -10.01 -4.88 11.00
CA ASN A 206 -10.42 -4.38 12.31
C ASN A 206 -11.65 -5.16 12.77
N SER A 207 -11.44 -6.25 13.51
CA SER A 207 -12.55 -6.98 14.11
C SER A 207 -12.92 -6.36 15.46
N ASN A 208 -14.19 -5.96 15.60
CA ASN A 208 -14.73 -5.44 16.88
C ASN A 208 -14.95 -6.55 17.92
N THR A 209 -14.89 -7.81 17.50
CA THR A 209 -15.00 -9.02 18.30
C THR A 209 -13.69 -9.79 18.18
N GLU A 210 -13.28 -10.56 19.19
CA GLU A 210 -12.14 -11.50 19.08
C GLU A 210 -12.47 -12.59 18.04
N SER A 211 -12.40 -12.25 16.75
CA SER A 211 -12.47 -13.22 15.67
C SER A 211 -11.08 -13.77 15.40
N SER A 212 -11.00 -15.06 15.10
CA SER A 212 -9.76 -15.66 14.61
C SER A 212 -9.36 -14.99 13.31
N ILE A 213 -8.19 -14.35 13.29
CA ILE A 213 -7.59 -13.84 12.07
C ILE A 213 -6.75 -14.96 11.46
N LYS A 214 -6.76 -15.06 10.12
CA LYS A 214 -5.97 -16.04 9.40
C LYS A 214 -4.73 -15.39 8.78
N LEU A 215 -3.57 -15.89 9.17
CA LEU A 215 -2.25 -15.49 8.67
C LEU A 215 -1.88 -16.33 7.46
N LEU A 216 -1.39 -15.69 6.41
CA LEU A 216 -0.90 -16.38 5.23
C LEU A 216 0.55 -16.79 5.44
N GLU A 217 0.82 -18.08 5.34
CA GLU A 217 2.16 -18.62 5.43
C GLU A 217 2.48 -19.38 4.15
N TYR A 218 3.66 -19.13 3.60
CA TYR A 218 4.10 -19.80 2.38
C TYR A 218 5.12 -20.86 2.73
N ASN A 219 4.70 -22.12 2.66
CA ASN A 219 5.48 -23.29 3.06
C ASN A 219 5.40 -24.33 1.94
N ASN A 220 6.52 -24.98 1.61
CA ASN A 220 6.55 -26.09 0.64
C ASN A 220 5.87 -25.76 -0.72
N GLU A 221 6.06 -24.54 -1.23
CA GLU A 221 5.45 -24.04 -2.47
C GLU A 221 3.92 -23.88 -2.46
N THR A 222 3.31 -23.86 -1.27
CA THR A 222 1.87 -23.67 -1.09
C THR A 222 1.58 -22.62 -0.03
N TRP A 223 0.44 -21.94 -0.17
CA TRP A 223 -0.07 -21.01 0.83
C TRP A 223 -0.97 -21.75 1.82
N ASP A 224 -0.72 -21.56 3.10
CA ASP A 224 -1.54 -22.06 4.20
C ASP A 224 -2.09 -20.89 5.04
N GLU A 225 -3.13 -21.16 5.82
CA GLU A 225 -3.74 -20.20 6.73
C GLU A 225 -3.59 -20.66 8.18
N ARG A 226 -2.81 -19.93 8.99
CA ARG A 226 -2.69 -20.15 10.43
C ARG A 226 -3.64 -19.23 11.17
N GLU A 227 -4.47 -19.79 12.06
CA GLU A 227 -5.33 -18.98 12.92
C GLU A 227 -4.53 -18.30 14.04
N THR A 228 -4.88 -17.05 14.32
CA THR A 228 -4.34 -16.27 15.43
C THR A 228 -5.45 -15.49 16.13
N ALA A 229 -5.37 -15.41 17.46
CA ALA A 229 -6.34 -14.72 18.30
C ALA A 229 -5.90 -13.27 18.54
N VAL A 230 -5.91 -12.44 17.49
CA VAL A 230 -5.60 -11.01 17.57
C VAL A 230 -6.77 -10.18 17.07
N LYS A 231 -7.02 -9.04 17.72
CA LYS A 231 -8.16 -8.15 17.42
C LYS A 231 -8.00 -7.37 16.12
N LYS A 232 -6.75 -7.10 15.76
CA LYS A 232 -6.35 -6.33 14.58
C LYS A 232 -5.07 -6.93 14.03
N PHE A 233 -5.03 -7.18 12.73
CA PHE A 233 -3.84 -7.71 12.09
C PHE A 233 -3.74 -7.32 10.62
N LEU A 234 -2.52 -7.38 10.11
CA LEU A 234 -2.18 -7.09 8.73
C LEU A 234 -2.67 -8.21 7.79
N THR A 235 -3.52 -7.86 6.84
CA THR A 235 -3.94 -8.73 5.72
C THR A 235 -3.57 -8.07 4.39
N PHE A 236 -3.87 -8.74 3.28
CA PHE A 236 -3.63 -8.19 1.94
C PHE A 236 -4.92 -8.22 1.14
N LYS A 237 -5.06 -7.26 0.22
CA LYS A 237 -6.15 -7.21 -0.73
C LYS A 237 -5.64 -7.03 -2.16
N VAL A 238 -6.28 -7.72 -3.09
CA VAL A 238 -6.12 -7.53 -4.54
C VAL A 238 -7.14 -6.51 -5.03
N GLN A 239 -6.68 -5.49 -5.73
CA GLN A 239 -7.50 -4.41 -6.28
C GLN A 239 -7.20 -4.22 -7.76
N PHE A 240 -8.21 -3.80 -8.52
CA PHE A 240 -8.08 -3.42 -9.93
C PHE A 240 -8.02 -1.90 -10.04
N PRO A 241 -7.00 -1.33 -10.71
CA PRO A 241 -6.85 0.12 -10.84
C PRO A 241 -7.78 0.72 -11.92
N THR A 242 -8.19 -0.08 -12.91
CA THR A 242 -9.12 0.31 -13.98
C THR A 242 -10.39 -0.53 -13.93
N ASP A 243 -11.48 0.01 -14.48
CA ASP A 243 -12.76 -0.68 -14.59
C ASP A 243 -12.64 -1.83 -15.61
N ILE A 244 -12.23 -3.00 -15.14
CA ILE A 244 -12.36 -4.22 -15.92
C ILE A 244 -13.83 -4.65 -15.86
N GLN A 245 -14.55 -4.53 -16.98
CA GLN A 245 -15.91 -5.04 -17.08
C GLN A 245 -15.86 -6.55 -17.28
N PHE A 246 -16.14 -7.33 -16.23
CA PHE A 246 -16.36 -8.76 -16.41
C PHE A 246 -17.82 -9.00 -16.74
N ASN A 247 -18.07 -9.76 -17.81
CA ASN A 247 -19.42 -10.15 -18.19
C ASN A 247 -19.95 -11.19 -17.17
N GLU A 248 -21.26 -11.19 -16.88
CA GLU A 248 -21.93 -11.88 -15.74
C GLU A 248 -21.63 -13.39 -15.56
N ARG A 249 -21.01 -14.04 -16.55
CA ARG A 249 -20.72 -15.49 -16.55
C ARG A 249 -19.48 -15.90 -15.74
N MET A 250 -18.70 -14.97 -15.20
CA MET A 250 -17.49 -15.30 -14.42
C MET A 250 -17.73 -15.57 -12.92
N SER A 251 -18.98 -15.49 -12.46
CA SER A 251 -19.41 -15.81 -11.09
C SER A 251 -19.12 -17.26 -10.66
N SER A 252 -18.81 -18.15 -11.61
CA SER A 252 -18.50 -19.57 -11.38
C SER A 252 -17.03 -19.85 -11.04
N LEU A 253 -16.10 -18.92 -11.30
CA LEU A 253 -14.66 -19.13 -11.11
C LEU A 253 -14.19 -19.06 -9.65
N LEU A 254 -14.99 -18.48 -8.75
CA LEU A 254 -14.66 -18.30 -7.33
C LEU A 254 -15.46 -19.20 -6.38
N GLY A 255 -16.08 -20.25 -6.93
CA GLY A 255 -16.77 -21.28 -6.15
C GLY A 255 -18.15 -20.86 -5.58
N PRO A 256 -19.03 -21.84 -5.28
CA PRO A 256 -20.39 -21.59 -4.82
C PRO A 256 -20.46 -21.05 -3.39
N ASP A 257 -19.44 -21.27 -2.56
CA ASP A 257 -19.53 -21.03 -1.11
C ASP A 257 -19.36 -19.55 -0.70
N ASN A 258 -19.09 -18.65 -1.65
CA ASN A 258 -19.16 -17.19 -1.44
C ASN A 258 -20.30 -16.50 -2.20
N PHE A 259 -21.09 -17.21 -3.01
CA PHE A 259 -22.09 -16.59 -3.90
C PHE A 259 -23.41 -17.35 -4.03
N GLN A 260 -23.85 -18.05 -2.98
CA GLN A 260 -25.23 -18.53 -2.90
C GLN A 260 -26.19 -17.41 -2.50
N ASN A 261 -26.52 -16.54 -3.45
CA ASN A 261 -27.85 -15.95 -3.63
C ASN A 261 -27.78 -14.85 -4.71
N ASN A 262 -28.18 -15.19 -5.95
CA ASN A 262 -28.78 -14.29 -6.97
C ASN A 262 -28.44 -12.79 -6.90
N LYS A 263 -27.15 -12.47 -6.74
CA LYS A 263 -26.63 -11.11 -6.85
C LYS A 263 -25.38 -11.22 -7.70
N SER A 264 -25.53 -10.80 -8.94
CA SER A 264 -24.41 -10.37 -9.78
C SER A 264 -23.42 -9.59 -8.92
N LEU A 265 -22.17 -10.04 -8.90
CA LEU A 265 -21.10 -9.33 -8.21
C LEU A 265 -20.95 -7.97 -8.90
N ASN A 266 -21.40 -6.89 -8.27
CA ASN A 266 -21.24 -5.56 -8.82
C ASN A 266 -19.76 -5.21 -8.76
N PHE A 267 -19.11 -4.99 -9.91
CA PHE A 267 -17.68 -4.65 -9.99
C PHE A 267 -17.32 -3.36 -9.25
N TYR A 268 -18.31 -2.51 -8.99
CA TYR A 268 -18.17 -1.38 -8.07
C TYR A 268 -17.70 -1.83 -6.67
N ASP A 269 -18.16 -2.96 -6.17
CA ASP A 269 -17.79 -3.48 -4.85
C ASP A 269 -16.35 -4.02 -4.83
N LEU A 270 -15.87 -4.62 -5.94
CA LEU A 270 -14.46 -5.02 -6.10
C LEU A 270 -13.51 -3.84 -6.22
N LYS A 271 -13.98 -2.74 -6.82
CA LYS A 271 -13.24 -1.48 -6.93
C LYS A 271 -13.04 -0.82 -5.57
N VAL A 272 -14.09 -0.81 -4.74
CA VAL A 272 -14.09 -0.14 -3.45
C VAL A 272 -13.38 -0.97 -2.39
N ASP A 273 -13.69 -2.26 -2.28
CA ASP A 273 -13.21 -3.08 -1.18
C ASP A 273 -12.09 -4.05 -1.54
N GLY A 274 -11.93 -4.43 -2.82
CA GLY A 274 -10.94 -5.42 -3.26
C GLY A 274 -11.21 -6.86 -2.78
N LEU A 275 -10.48 -7.82 -3.35
CA LEU A 275 -10.51 -9.23 -2.94
C LEU A 275 -9.54 -9.45 -1.79
N LYS A 276 -10.01 -9.96 -0.64
CA LYS A 276 -9.13 -10.41 0.44
C LYS A 276 -8.25 -11.55 -0.06
N VAL A 277 -6.94 -11.45 0.18
CA VAL A 277 -6.01 -12.53 -0.15
C VAL A 277 -6.17 -13.66 0.85
N SER A 278 -6.41 -14.87 0.34
CA SER A 278 -6.55 -16.12 1.11
C SER A 278 -5.65 -17.20 0.52
N ALA A 279 -5.39 -18.27 1.30
CA ALA A 279 -4.63 -19.42 0.79
C ALA A 279 -5.34 -20.04 -0.43
N GLU A 280 -6.67 -20.09 -0.41
CA GLU A 280 -7.45 -20.58 -1.53
C GLU A 280 -7.28 -19.71 -2.79
N LEU A 281 -7.37 -18.38 -2.64
CA LEU A 281 -7.14 -17.46 -3.75
C LEU A 281 -5.76 -17.69 -4.34
N MET A 282 -4.72 -17.74 -3.51
CA MET A 282 -3.33 -17.83 -3.96
C MET A 282 -2.99 -19.16 -4.62
N ASN A 283 -3.51 -20.27 -4.09
CA ASN A 283 -3.19 -21.62 -4.58
C ASN A 283 -4.05 -22.03 -5.79
N LYS A 284 -5.34 -21.68 -5.81
CA LYS A 284 -6.29 -22.21 -6.81
C LYS A 284 -6.70 -21.19 -7.86
N HIS A 285 -6.90 -19.93 -7.46
CA HIS A 285 -7.65 -18.97 -8.26
C HIS A 285 -6.78 -17.90 -8.89
N PHE A 286 -5.66 -17.49 -8.26
CA PHE A 286 -4.85 -16.37 -8.71
C PHE A 286 -4.22 -16.62 -10.08
N GLY A 287 -3.74 -17.84 -10.36
CA GLY A 287 -3.18 -18.18 -11.66
C GLY A 287 -4.20 -17.99 -12.79
N THR A 288 -5.45 -18.41 -12.57
CA THR A 288 -6.53 -18.23 -13.53
C THR A 288 -6.94 -16.77 -13.66
N LEU A 289 -7.01 -16.05 -12.54
CA LEU A 289 -7.25 -14.61 -12.52
C LEU A 289 -6.21 -13.86 -13.35
N TRP A 290 -4.92 -14.14 -13.14
CA TRP A 290 -3.83 -13.51 -13.87
C TRP A 290 -3.90 -13.78 -15.38
N LYS A 291 -4.07 -15.04 -15.79
CA LYS A 291 -4.21 -15.40 -17.21
C LYS A 291 -5.33 -14.61 -17.89
N TRP A 292 -6.46 -14.49 -17.19
CA TRP A 292 -7.61 -13.79 -17.71
C TRP A 292 -7.38 -12.28 -17.82
N VAL A 293 -6.83 -11.65 -16.76
CA VAL A 293 -6.48 -10.22 -16.78
C VAL A 293 -5.51 -9.93 -17.92
N TYR A 294 -4.50 -10.78 -18.07
CA TYR A 294 -3.51 -10.67 -19.13
C TYR A 294 -4.14 -10.75 -20.53
N TRP A 295 -5.03 -11.73 -20.74
CA TRP A 295 -5.76 -11.88 -21.99
C TRP A 295 -6.67 -10.68 -22.27
N TYR A 296 -7.43 -10.22 -21.27
CA TYR A 296 -8.32 -9.06 -21.39
C TYR A 296 -7.55 -7.80 -21.83
N THR A 297 -6.47 -7.47 -21.13
CA THR A 297 -5.66 -6.27 -21.41
C THR A 297 -4.97 -6.34 -22.77
N LEU A 298 -4.47 -7.50 -23.19
CA LEU A 298 -3.76 -7.60 -24.48
C LEU A 298 -4.69 -7.73 -25.69
N ILE A 299 -5.79 -8.47 -25.55
CA ILE A 299 -6.61 -8.88 -26.69
C ILE A 299 -7.91 -8.09 -26.73
N LEU A 300 -8.66 -8.04 -25.62
CA LEU A 300 -9.98 -7.41 -25.62
C LEU A 300 -9.91 -5.88 -25.62
N GLU A 301 -9.10 -5.27 -24.76
CA GLU A 301 -9.01 -3.81 -24.69
C GLU A 301 -8.53 -3.21 -26.02
N LYS A 302 -7.50 -3.82 -26.64
CA LYS A 302 -7.00 -3.42 -27.96
C LYS A 302 -7.98 -3.66 -29.10
N SER A 303 -8.79 -4.71 -29.03
CA SER A 303 -9.81 -4.97 -30.06
C SER A 303 -11.02 -4.05 -29.89
N THR A 304 -11.41 -3.69 -28.67
CA THR A 304 -12.51 -2.73 -28.44
C THR A 304 -12.15 -1.31 -28.85
N SER A 305 -10.86 -0.94 -28.87
CA SER A 305 -10.39 0.33 -29.41
C SER A 305 -10.31 0.38 -30.94
N LEU A 306 -10.52 -0.74 -31.64
CA LEU A 306 -10.47 -0.80 -33.12
C LEU A 306 -11.81 -0.47 -33.78
N THR A 307 -12.86 -0.17 -33.01
CA THR A 307 -14.22 -0.03 -33.54
C THR A 307 -14.90 1.15 -32.85
N ASP A 308 -14.80 2.35 -33.44
CA ASP A 308 -15.47 3.59 -33.02
C ASP A 308 -17.01 3.50 -32.98
N ASP A 309 -17.57 2.37 -33.39
CA ASP A 309 -18.99 2.05 -33.46
C ASP A 309 -19.47 1.08 -32.37
N GLY A 310 -18.60 0.53 -31.52
CA GLY A 310 -18.99 -0.31 -30.37
C GLY A 310 -19.72 -1.63 -30.70
N GLU A 311 -20.02 -1.90 -31.97
CA GLU A 311 -20.80 -3.07 -32.42
C GLU A 311 -19.93 -4.22 -32.93
N SER A 312 -18.64 -3.98 -33.18
CA SER A 312 -17.89 -4.80 -34.13
C SER A 312 -17.06 -5.96 -33.56
N ILE A 313 -17.13 -6.26 -32.25
CA ILE A 313 -16.69 -7.57 -31.70
C ILE A 313 -17.89 -8.51 -31.48
N MET A 314 -19.12 -7.98 -31.49
CA MET A 314 -20.35 -8.76 -31.34
C MET A 314 -21.05 -8.99 -32.68
N LYS A 315 -20.38 -9.61 -33.66
CA LYS A 315 -21.13 -10.18 -34.78
C LYS A 315 -21.77 -11.50 -34.35
N ASN A 316 -23.06 -11.44 -34.02
CA ASN A 316 -23.98 -12.54 -33.71
C ASN A 316 -23.95 -13.14 -32.28
N GLY A 317 -23.66 -12.34 -31.24
CA GLY A 317 -23.94 -12.75 -29.85
C GLY A 317 -23.20 -14.01 -29.36
N GLN A 318 -22.18 -14.46 -30.10
CA GLN A 318 -21.29 -15.52 -29.68
C GLN A 318 -19.97 -14.89 -29.26
N LEU A 319 -19.73 -14.83 -27.94
CA LEU A 319 -18.38 -14.98 -27.43
C LEU A 319 -17.84 -16.24 -28.12
N LEU A 320 -16.81 -16.10 -28.94
CA LEU A 320 -16.08 -17.26 -29.47
C LEU A 320 -15.80 -18.18 -28.27
N LYS A 321 -16.39 -19.39 -28.32
CA LYS A 321 -16.21 -20.44 -27.31
C LYS A 321 -14.73 -20.80 -27.24
N PHE A 322 -13.98 -20.09 -26.42
CA PHE A 322 -12.57 -20.36 -26.13
C PHE A 322 -12.37 -21.01 -24.76
N GLU A 323 -13.45 -21.55 -24.15
CA GLU A 323 -13.41 -22.29 -22.88
C GLU A 323 -12.39 -23.46 -22.91
N ASN A 324 -12.04 -23.98 -24.08
CA ASN A 324 -11.10 -25.09 -24.23
C ASN A 324 -9.64 -24.68 -24.52
N GLU A 325 -9.33 -23.40 -24.72
CA GLU A 325 -7.97 -22.98 -25.13
C GLU A 325 -7.17 -22.29 -24.03
N ILE A 326 -7.78 -21.85 -22.92
CA ILE A 326 -7.04 -21.27 -21.78
C ILE A 326 -6.08 -22.31 -21.14
N GLY A 327 -6.34 -23.60 -21.35
CA GLY A 327 -5.54 -24.71 -20.83
C GLY A 327 -4.19 -24.95 -21.52
N THR A 328 -3.94 -24.38 -22.70
CA THR A 328 -2.78 -24.76 -23.53
C THR A 328 -1.70 -23.69 -23.70
N TRP A 329 -1.87 -22.50 -23.12
CA TRP A 329 -0.84 -21.45 -23.20
C TRP A 329 0.19 -21.66 -22.10
N THR A 330 1.34 -22.19 -22.47
CA THR A 330 2.58 -22.12 -21.69
C THR A 330 3.16 -20.71 -21.84
N PHE A 331 3.36 -20.05 -20.70
CA PHE A 331 4.03 -18.74 -20.60
C PHE A 331 5.55 -18.90 -20.62
#